data_AF-A0AAD1XLX7-F1
#
_entry.id   AF-A0AAD1XLX7-F1
#
_cell.length_a   1.000
_cell.length_b   1.000
_cell.length_c   1.000
_cell.angle_alpha   90.00
_cell.angle_beta   90.00
_cell.angle_gamma   90.00
#
_symmetry.space_group_name_H-M   'P 1'
#
loop_
_entity.id
_entity.type
_entity.pdbx_description
1 polymer ?
#
loop_
_entity_poly.entity_id
_entity_poly.type
_entity_poly.pdbx_seq_one_letter_code
_entity_poly.pdbx_strand_id
1 'polypeptide(L)'
;METTDEEQKLEEQIQQMKLRFAEGIKLCICNWSTLTTAMENDFSKANDDVYTEIKELMEEGALDSQPEEKDAIEKYLIVDSPCETEEEKRDYLIQTIFDQMINYHTTRSELEEYITEFMTDEFNIEFSTSDQSHKEIVDTVFLLYDQLKSQNLSTLEDLRTLDQKVKDYNLQKLKNEIEAQKNFESHMKEIQPDASQEETDEQMDDEERKKLEDDGFTVVEKKGKKNRRKK
;
A
#
# COMPACT_ATOMS: atom_id res chain seq x y z
N MET A 1 -26.74 36.59 33.55
CA MET A 1 -26.01 35.31 33.43
C MET A 1 -26.65 34.56 32.28
N GLU A 2 -26.26 34.88 31.05
CA GLU A 2 -26.70 34.21 29.80
C GLU A 2 -25.49 33.64 29.04
N THR A 3 -24.29 33.72 29.60
CA THR A 3 -23.02 33.38 28.94
C THR A 3 -22.79 31.88 28.78
N THR A 4 -23.46 31.03 29.56
CA THR A 4 -23.25 29.57 29.54
C THR A 4 -23.78 28.88 28.27
N ASP A 5 -24.88 29.36 27.69
CA ASP A 5 -25.50 28.67 26.55
C ASP A 5 -24.77 28.97 25.23
N GLU A 6 -24.25 30.18 25.06
CA GLU A 6 -23.44 30.56 23.89
C GLU A 6 -22.06 29.91 23.92
N GLU A 7 -21.45 29.79 25.10
CA GLU A 7 -20.15 29.12 25.30
C GLU A 7 -20.25 27.61 25.01
N GLN A 8 -21.28 26.94 25.53
CA GLN A 8 -21.54 25.52 25.24
C GLN A 8 -21.78 25.27 23.75
N LYS A 9 -22.55 26.13 23.08
CA LYS A 9 -22.81 26.01 21.65
C LYS A 9 -21.54 26.19 20.81
N LEU A 10 -20.67 27.12 21.20
CA LEU A 10 -19.39 27.33 20.54
C LEU A 10 -18.46 26.12 20.72
N GLU A 11 -18.39 25.57 21.93
CA GLU A 11 -17.60 24.38 22.22
C GLU A 11 -18.07 23.17 21.39
N GLU A 12 -19.39 22.96 21.30
CA GLU A 12 -19.96 21.91 20.46
C GLU A 12 -19.60 22.09 18.97
N GLN A 13 -19.65 23.32 18.46
CA GLN A 13 -19.26 23.61 17.08
C GLN A 13 -17.78 23.31 16.82
N ILE A 14 -16.91 23.66 17.77
CA ILE A 14 -15.47 23.35 17.69
C ILE A 14 -15.24 21.84 17.69
N GLN A 15 -15.94 21.09 18.55
CA GLN A 15 -15.85 19.63 18.60
C GLN A 15 -16.32 18.99 17.28
N GLN A 16 -17.44 19.45 16.73
CA GLN A 16 -17.92 18.95 15.43
C GLN A 16 -16.93 19.26 14.29
N MET A 17 -16.31 20.44 14.29
CA MET A 17 -15.28 20.80 13.32
C MET A 17 -14.06 19.87 13.44
N LYS A 18 -13.58 19.62 14.66
CA LYS A 18 -12.45 18.70 14.91
C LYS A 18 -12.76 17.27 14.44
N LEU A 19 -13.96 16.75 14.74
CA LEU A 19 -14.38 15.42 14.29
C LEU A 19 -14.43 15.30 12.77
N ARG A 20 -15.00 16.30 12.09
CA ARG A 20 -15.05 16.33 10.61
C ARG A 20 -13.66 16.45 10.00
N PHE A 21 -12.77 17.19 10.65
CA PHE A 21 -11.40 17.34 10.20
C PHE A 21 -10.60 16.05 10.35
N ALA A 22 -10.72 15.37 11.49
CA ALA A 22 -10.12 14.05 11.71
C ALA A 22 -10.61 13.02 10.68
N GLU A 23 -11.91 13.02 10.38
CA GLU A 23 -12.47 12.19 9.30
C GLU A 23 -11.87 12.53 7.93
N GLY A 24 -11.75 13.83 7.61
CA GLY A 24 -11.16 14.30 6.36
C GLY A 24 -9.71 13.88 6.19
N ILE A 25 -8.88 14.02 7.23
CA ILE A 25 -7.49 13.55 7.21
C ILE A 25 -7.45 12.05 6.99
N LYS A 26 -8.24 11.28 7.74
CA LYS A 26 -8.31 9.82 7.57
C LYS A 26 -8.64 9.43 6.14
N LEU A 27 -9.68 10.02 5.55
CA LEU A 27 -10.07 9.72 4.17
C LEU A 27 -9.00 10.16 3.15
N CYS A 28 -8.33 11.28 3.40
CA CYS A 28 -7.22 11.76 2.56
C CYS A 28 -6.07 10.75 2.55
N ILE A 29 -5.61 10.32 3.74
CA ILE A 29 -4.50 9.39 3.89
C ILE A 29 -4.87 7.97 3.41
N CYS A 30 -6.06 7.47 3.72
CA CYS A 30 -6.52 6.17 3.26
C CYS A 30 -6.65 6.07 1.73
N ASN A 31 -6.90 7.18 1.04
CA ASN A 31 -6.97 7.23 -0.42
C ASN A 31 -5.63 7.60 -1.07
N TRP A 32 -4.56 7.77 -0.30
CA TRP A 32 -3.26 8.12 -0.83
C TRP A 32 -2.59 6.91 -1.46
N SER A 33 -2.65 6.84 -2.80
CA SER A 33 -2.15 5.68 -3.57
C SER A 33 -0.70 5.28 -3.27
N THR A 34 0.20 6.25 -3.04
CA THR A 34 1.60 5.97 -2.72
C THR A 34 1.73 5.21 -1.40
N LEU A 35 1.04 5.66 -0.36
CA LEU A 35 1.02 4.99 0.93
C LEU A 35 0.31 3.63 0.86
N THR A 36 -0.81 3.53 0.15
CA THR A 36 -1.48 2.23 -0.07
C THR A 36 -0.55 1.23 -0.74
N THR A 37 0.17 1.65 -1.78
CA THR A 37 1.15 0.82 -2.47
C THR A 37 2.31 0.43 -1.56
N ALA A 38 2.73 1.32 -0.66
CA ALA A 38 3.75 1.05 0.34
C ALA A 38 3.34 -0.10 1.27
N MET A 39 2.14 0.03 1.83
CA MET A 39 1.56 -0.94 2.76
C MET A 39 1.33 -2.31 2.10
N GLU A 40 0.90 -2.34 0.84
CA GLU A 40 0.64 -3.60 0.12
C GLU A 40 1.91 -4.35 -0.28
N ASN A 41 3.03 -3.65 -0.47
CA ASN A 41 4.30 -4.25 -0.91
C ASN A 41 5.25 -4.59 0.26
N ASP A 42 4.84 -4.33 1.51
CA ASP A 42 5.57 -4.71 2.72
C ASP A 42 7.04 -4.21 2.68
N PHE A 43 7.25 -2.97 2.21
CA PHE A 43 8.60 -2.39 2.09
C PHE A 43 9.34 -2.29 3.43
N SER A 44 8.62 -2.35 4.55
CA SER A 44 9.17 -2.36 5.91
C SER A 44 9.83 -3.69 6.30
N LYS A 45 9.40 -4.83 5.74
CA LYS A 45 10.02 -6.14 6.04
C LYS A 45 11.50 -6.20 5.67
N ALA A 46 11.89 -5.52 4.61
CA ALA A 46 13.29 -5.46 4.19
C ALA A 46 14.19 -4.80 5.26
N ASN A 47 13.64 -3.87 6.05
CA ASN A 47 14.34 -3.27 7.16
C ASN A 47 14.31 -4.17 8.40
N ASP A 48 13.18 -4.81 8.72
CA ASP A 48 13.10 -5.74 9.86
C ASP A 48 14.09 -6.91 9.72
N ASP A 49 14.24 -7.46 8.52
CA ASP A 49 15.21 -8.53 8.26
C ASP A 49 16.67 -8.04 8.41
N VAL A 50 16.98 -6.85 7.91
CA VAL A 50 18.32 -6.23 8.05
C VAL A 50 18.61 -5.84 9.50
N TYR A 51 17.63 -5.29 10.22
CA TYR A 51 17.75 -4.96 11.64
C TYR A 51 17.91 -6.22 12.49
N THR A 52 17.20 -7.31 12.15
CA THR A 52 17.34 -8.61 12.80
C THR A 52 18.73 -9.18 12.56
N GLU A 53 19.22 -9.18 11.31
CA GLU A 53 20.56 -9.68 10.96
C GLU A 53 21.67 -8.87 11.64
N ILE A 54 21.56 -7.53 11.68
CA ILE A 54 22.53 -6.66 12.37
C ILE A 54 22.49 -6.90 13.89
N LYS A 55 21.30 -7.10 14.47
CA LYS A 55 21.13 -7.37 15.91
C LYS A 55 21.70 -8.74 16.29
N GLU A 56 21.52 -9.76 15.46
CA GLU A 56 22.15 -11.08 15.62
C GLU A 56 23.69 -10.95 15.56
N LEU A 57 24.23 -10.21 14.60
CA LEU A 57 25.69 -9.96 14.51
C LEU A 57 26.25 -9.20 15.71
N MET A 58 25.46 -8.31 16.34
CA MET A 58 25.83 -7.65 17.59
C MET A 58 25.81 -8.61 18.79
N GLU A 59 24.81 -9.48 18.90
CA GLU A 59 24.70 -10.48 19.97
C GLU A 59 25.77 -11.58 19.87
N GLU A 60 26.20 -11.92 18.65
CA GLU A 60 27.30 -12.86 18.37
C GLU A 60 28.70 -12.25 18.61
N GLY A 61 28.78 -10.95 18.94
CA GLY A 61 30.04 -10.26 19.23
C GLY A 61 30.89 -9.94 18.00
N ALA A 62 30.32 -10.03 16.79
CA ALA A 62 31.05 -9.78 15.54
C ALA A 62 31.57 -8.33 15.45
N LEU A 63 30.88 -7.39 16.08
CA LEU A 63 31.21 -5.95 16.09
C LEU A 63 32.04 -5.51 17.31
N ASP A 64 32.42 -6.42 18.21
CA ASP A 64 33.20 -6.07 19.42
C ASP A 64 34.62 -5.58 19.10
N SER A 65 35.11 -5.88 17.90
CA SER A 65 36.40 -5.38 17.40
C SER A 65 36.35 -3.96 16.82
N GLN A 66 35.14 -3.39 16.64
CA GLN A 66 34.90 -2.07 16.04
C GLN A 66 33.87 -1.26 16.86
N PRO A 67 34.25 -0.79 18.06
CA PRO A 67 33.33 -0.15 19.01
C PRO A 67 32.72 1.17 18.49
N GLU A 68 33.45 1.93 17.66
CA GLU A 68 32.92 3.18 17.07
C GLU A 68 31.82 2.91 16.02
N GLU A 69 31.92 1.80 15.28
CA GLU A 69 30.89 1.38 14.32
C GLU A 69 29.68 0.78 15.06
N LYS A 70 29.92 0.04 16.15
CA LYS A 70 28.88 -0.48 17.05
C LYS A 70 28.04 0.66 17.67
N ASP A 71 28.68 1.69 18.21
CA ASP A 71 27.98 2.86 18.78
C ASP A 71 27.18 3.63 17.72
N ALA A 72 27.71 3.74 16.49
CA ALA A 72 27.00 4.37 15.38
C ALA A 72 25.75 3.55 14.97
N ILE A 73 25.91 2.23 14.82
CA ILE A 73 24.84 1.30 14.45
C ILE A 73 23.76 1.22 15.54
N GLU A 74 24.16 1.15 16.83
CA GLU A 74 23.23 1.13 17.97
C GLU A 74 22.41 2.42 18.05
N LYS A 75 23.01 3.56 17.69
CA LYS A 75 22.29 4.85 17.59
C LYS A 75 21.26 4.90 16.44
N TYR A 76 21.45 4.12 15.36
CA TYR A 76 20.51 4.03 14.24
C TYR A 76 19.45 2.92 14.43
N LEU A 77 19.76 1.88 15.20
CA LEU A 77 18.83 0.78 15.56
C LEU A 77 17.83 1.18 16.64
N ILE A 78 18.16 2.16 17.49
CA ILE A 78 17.20 2.74 18.45
C ILE A 78 16.42 3.84 17.72
N VAL A 79 15.64 3.46 16.72
CA VAL A 79 14.41 4.18 16.39
C VAL A 79 13.32 3.28 16.92
N ASP A 80 12.92 3.52 18.18
CA ASP A 80 11.70 2.94 18.73
C ASP A 80 10.54 3.49 17.90
N SER A 81 10.28 2.89 16.73
CA SER A 81 9.03 3.14 16.02
C SER A 81 7.93 2.64 16.96
N PRO A 82 7.01 3.51 17.42
CA PRO A 82 5.98 3.13 18.38
C PRO A 82 4.89 2.24 17.76
N CYS A 83 5.08 1.80 16.51
CA CYS A 83 4.09 1.09 15.70
C CYS A 83 4.65 -0.28 15.28
N GLU A 84 3.92 -1.35 15.61
CA GLU A 84 4.30 -2.73 15.28
C GLU A 84 3.74 -3.16 13.91
N THR A 85 2.73 -2.46 13.40
CA THR A 85 2.05 -2.77 12.13
C THR A 85 1.97 -1.57 11.18
N GLU A 86 1.86 -1.86 9.88
CA GLU A 86 1.67 -0.84 8.83
C GLU A 86 0.38 -0.02 9.04
N GLU A 87 -0.67 -0.66 9.55
CA GLU A 87 -1.90 0.04 9.92
C GLU A 87 -1.69 1.01 11.08
N GLU A 88 -0.89 0.64 12.09
CA GLU A 88 -0.54 1.53 13.20
C GLU A 88 0.30 2.71 12.74
N LYS A 89 1.27 2.50 11.83
CA LYS A 89 2.05 3.59 11.22
C LYS A 89 1.15 4.57 10.47
N ARG A 90 0.21 4.07 9.66
CA ARG A 90 -0.77 4.92 8.97
C ARG A 90 -1.64 5.71 9.96
N ASP A 91 -2.15 5.04 10.98
CA ASP A 91 -3.03 5.68 11.96
C ASP A 91 -2.26 6.70 12.83
N TYR A 92 -0.98 6.44 13.10
CA TYR A 92 -0.04 7.39 13.72
C TYR A 92 0.21 8.62 12.84
N LEU A 93 0.40 8.44 11.53
CA LEU A 93 0.51 9.55 10.58
C LEU A 93 -0.76 10.42 10.60
N ILE A 94 -1.94 9.80 10.57
CA ILE A 94 -3.23 10.50 10.64
C ILE A 94 -3.32 11.34 11.91
N GLN A 95 -2.98 10.74 13.06
CA GLN A 95 -3.04 11.41 14.35
C GLN A 95 -2.05 12.58 14.42
N THR A 96 -0.83 12.38 13.94
CA THR A 96 0.19 13.43 13.98
C THR A 96 -0.17 14.60 13.06
N ILE A 97 -0.66 14.35 11.84
CA ILE A 97 -1.16 15.42 10.96
C ILE A 97 -2.29 16.19 11.64
N PHE A 98 -3.22 15.50 12.30
CA PHE A 98 -4.29 16.15 13.04
C PHE A 98 -3.75 17.06 14.15
N ASP A 99 -2.81 16.56 14.95
CA ASP A 99 -2.22 17.32 16.05
C ASP A 99 -1.40 18.52 15.55
N GLN A 100 -0.62 18.35 14.48
CA GLN A 100 0.12 19.42 13.79
C GLN A 100 -0.82 20.55 13.34
N MET A 101 -1.98 20.21 12.80
CA MET A 101 -2.91 21.22 12.28
C MET A 101 -3.82 21.87 13.34
N ILE A 102 -4.18 21.12 14.40
CA ILE A 102 -5.12 21.59 15.43
C ILE A 102 -4.42 22.20 16.64
N ASN A 103 -3.31 21.59 17.09
CA ASN A 103 -2.62 21.98 18.32
C ASN A 103 -1.39 22.85 18.03
N TYR A 104 -0.80 22.72 16.85
CA TYR A 104 0.36 23.48 16.42
C TYR A 104 -0.02 24.44 15.27
N HIS A 105 0.72 25.55 15.12
CA HIS A 105 0.54 26.48 14.01
C HIS A 105 1.44 26.07 12.85
N THR A 106 1.24 24.86 12.34
CA THR A 106 2.09 24.26 11.32
C THR A 106 1.83 24.88 9.95
N THR A 107 2.91 25.21 9.25
CA THR A 107 2.88 25.73 7.89
C THR A 107 2.81 24.59 6.87
N ARG A 108 2.46 24.90 5.61
CA ARG A 108 2.45 23.90 4.53
C ARG A 108 3.80 23.21 4.37
N SER A 109 4.89 23.99 4.42
CA SER A 109 6.25 23.47 4.23
C SER A 109 6.65 22.50 5.35
N GLU A 110 6.32 22.82 6.60
CA GLU A 110 6.64 21.96 7.75
C GLU A 110 5.84 20.66 7.72
N LEU A 111 4.55 20.71 7.32
CA LEU A 111 3.74 19.51 7.19
C LEU A 111 4.23 18.63 6.03
N GLU A 112 4.64 19.25 4.92
CA GLU A 112 5.21 18.56 3.75
C GLU A 112 6.51 17.85 4.10
N GLU A 113 7.42 18.53 4.78
CA GLU A 113 8.69 17.98 5.26
C GLU A 113 8.43 16.81 6.20
N TYR A 114 7.54 16.97 7.18
CA TYR A 114 7.16 15.89 8.09
C TYR A 114 6.61 14.65 7.37
N ILE A 115 5.67 14.83 6.43
CA ILE A 115 5.11 13.70 5.67
C ILE A 115 6.20 13.03 4.83
N THR A 116 7.12 13.80 4.27
CA THR A 116 8.24 13.29 3.46
C THR A 116 9.22 12.48 4.30
N GLU A 117 9.62 13.01 5.46
CA GLU A 117 10.49 12.32 6.42
C GLU A 117 9.82 11.04 6.92
N PHE A 118 8.55 11.12 7.34
CA PHE A 118 7.81 9.96 7.83
C PHE A 118 7.72 8.82 6.79
N MET A 119 7.44 9.15 5.53
CA MET A 119 7.40 8.15 4.45
C MET A 119 8.79 7.57 4.12
N THR A 120 9.85 8.36 4.31
CA THR A 120 11.23 7.89 4.11
C THR A 120 11.64 6.97 5.25
N ASP A 121 11.37 7.35 6.49
CA ASP A 121 11.84 6.64 7.68
C ASP A 121 11.02 5.36 7.94
N GLU A 122 9.68 5.44 7.87
CA GLU A 122 8.80 4.33 8.27
C GLU A 122 8.44 3.39 7.11
N PHE A 123 8.43 3.91 5.87
CA PHE A 123 8.00 3.19 4.67
C PHE A 123 9.11 3.03 3.61
N ASN A 124 10.30 3.61 3.83
CA ASN A 124 11.42 3.59 2.88
C ASN A 124 11.05 4.09 1.47
N ILE A 125 10.21 5.13 1.42
CA ILE A 125 9.78 5.76 0.17
C ILE A 125 10.49 7.08 -0.01
N GLU A 126 11.42 7.09 -0.96
CA GLU A 126 12.00 8.33 -1.46
C GLU A 126 11.10 8.94 -2.53
N PHE A 127 10.63 10.15 -2.30
CA PHE A 127 9.89 10.89 -3.31
C PHE A 127 10.83 11.39 -4.41
N SER A 128 10.60 10.90 -5.63
CA SER A 128 11.26 11.45 -6.82
C SER A 128 10.85 12.91 -7.04
N THR A 129 11.69 13.69 -7.71
CA THR A 129 11.35 15.09 -8.10
C THR A 129 10.08 15.21 -8.95
N SER A 130 9.62 14.13 -9.57
CA SER A 130 8.35 14.06 -10.31
C SER A 130 7.15 13.65 -9.46
N ASP A 131 7.36 13.00 -8.32
CA ASP A 131 6.28 12.61 -7.42
C ASP A 131 5.98 13.79 -6.50
N GLN A 132 4.78 14.35 -6.63
CA GLN A 132 4.28 15.45 -5.82
C GLN A 132 3.08 15.00 -4.97
N SER A 133 2.86 13.69 -4.82
CA SER A 133 1.70 13.15 -4.13
C SER A 133 1.64 13.58 -2.66
N HIS A 134 2.78 13.67 -1.96
CA HIS A 134 2.84 14.23 -0.61
C HIS A 134 2.36 15.69 -0.56
N LYS A 135 2.67 16.51 -1.57
CA LYS A 135 2.17 17.90 -1.66
C LYS A 135 0.67 17.95 -1.88
N GLU A 136 0.12 17.07 -2.72
CA GLU A 136 -1.33 16.98 -2.94
C GLU A 136 -2.08 16.64 -1.65
N ILE A 137 -1.49 15.78 -0.80
CA ILE A 137 -2.02 15.48 0.53
C ILE A 137 -2.00 16.73 1.41
N VAL A 138 -0.87 17.43 1.50
CA VAL A 138 -0.75 18.68 2.28
C VAL A 138 -1.78 19.71 1.82
N ASP A 139 -1.87 19.96 0.52
CA ASP A 139 -2.82 20.92 -0.04
C ASP A 139 -4.27 20.54 0.29
N THR A 140 -4.60 19.25 0.22
CA THR A 140 -5.93 18.74 0.57
C THR A 140 -6.22 18.93 2.07
N VAL A 141 -5.25 18.68 2.95
CA VAL A 141 -5.39 18.87 4.41
C VAL A 141 -5.63 20.34 4.75
N PHE A 142 -4.86 21.27 4.15
CA PHE A 142 -5.07 22.70 4.36
C PHE A 142 -6.42 23.17 3.79
N LEU A 143 -6.79 22.71 2.60
CA LEU A 143 -8.09 23.02 2.00
C LEU A 143 -9.25 22.55 2.88
N LEU A 144 -9.17 21.33 3.43
CA LEU A 144 -10.14 20.79 4.37
C LEU A 144 -10.27 21.69 5.61
N TYR A 145 -9.13 22.07 6.20
CA TYR A 145 -9.11 22.90 7.39
C TYR A 145 -9.77 24.27 7.16
N ASP A 146 -9.44 24.93 6.05
CA ASP A 146 -10.00 26.24 5.68
C ASP A 146 -11.51 26.17 5.35
N GLN A 147 -11.93 25.10 4.66
CA GLN A 147 -13.35 24.87 4.36
C GLN A 147 -14.18 24.61 5.63
N LEU A 148 -13.67 23.78 6.55
CA LEU A 148 -14.38 23.43 7.78
C LEU A 148 -14.55 24.63 8.72
N LYS A 149 -13.57 25.55 8.76
CA LYS A 149 -13.72 26.85 9.45
C LYS A 149 -14.88 27.67 8.90
N SER A 150 -15.12 27.56 7.59
CA SER A 150 -16.21 28.24 6.88
C SER A 150 -17.51 27.41 6.84
N GLN A 151 -17.57 26.29 7.58
CA GLN A 151 -18.67 25.31 7.55
C GLN A 151 -18.98 24.73 6.16
N ASN A 152 -18.01 24.77 5.25
CA ASN A 152 -18.09 24.13 3.95
C ASN A 152 -17.61 22.68 4.07
N LEU A 153 -18.39 21.73 3.54
CA LEU A 153 -18.11 20.30 3.60
C LEU A 153 -17.72 19.70 2.24
N SER A 154 -17.57 20.51 1.19
CA SER A 154 -17.37 20.03 -0.18
C SER A 154 -16.22 19.03 -0.31
N THR A 155 -15.02 19.38 0.15
CA THR A 155 -13.86 18.47 0.01
C THR A 155 -14.03 17.22 0.86
N LEU A 156 -14.67 17.31 2.03
CA LEU A 156 -14.96 16.13 2.85
C LEU A 156 -15.95 15.19 2.15
N GLU A 157 -16.98 15.73 1.50
CA GLU A 157 -17.95 14.95 0.72
C GLU A 157 -17.32 14.32 -0.53
N ASP A 158 -16.43 15.03 -1.20
CA ASP A 158 -15.66 14.49 -2.32
C ASP A 158 -14.78 13.32 -1.88
N LEU A 159 -14.11 13.44 -0.73
CA LEU A 159 -13.29 12.37 -0.14
C LEU A 159 -14.12 11.15 0.27
N ARG A 160 -15.30 11.35 0.88
CA ARG A 160 -16.24 10.24 1.18
C ARG A 160 -16.69 9.53 -0.08
N THR A 161 -16.98 10.28 -1.13
CA THR A 161 -17.40 9.73 -2.43
C THR A 161 -16.27 8.94 -3.07
N LEU A 162 -15.03 9.41 -2.97
CA LEU A 162 -13.85 8.70 -3.45
C LEU A 162 -13.65 7.39 -2.70
N ASP A 163 -13.64 7.42 -1.37
CA ASP A 163 -13.51 6.23 -0.52
C ASP A 163 -14.58 5.18 -0.81
N GLN A 164 -15.84 5.60 -0.98
CA GLN A 164 -16.92 4.68 -1.35
C GLN A 164 -16.67 4.04 -2.72
N LYS A 165 -16.21 4.81 -3.72
CA LYS A 165 -15.89 4.27 -5.06
C LYS A 165 -14.75 3.26 -5.00
N VAL A 166 -13.72 3.50 -4.19
CA VAL A 166 -12.59 2.58 -3.99
C VAL A 166 -13.09 1.27 -3.35
N LYS A 167 -13.91 1.36 -2.31
CA LYS A 167 -14.53 0.18 -1.67
C LYS A 167 -15.40 -0.62 -2.63
N ASP A 168 -16.23 0.06 -3.43
CA ASP A 168 -17.10 -0.60 -4.41
C ASP A 168 -16.29 -1.30 -5.50
N TYR A 169 -15.21 -0.66 -5.98
CA TYR A 169 -14.29 -1.25 -6.95
C TYR A 169 -13.62 -2.52 -6.39
N ASN A 170 -13.09 -2.46 -5.18
CA ASN A 170 -12.43 -3.60 -4.53
C ASN A 170 -13.41 -4.75 -4.28
N LEU A 171 -14.64 -4.45 -3.86
CA LEU A 171 -15.70 -5.45 -3.70
C LEU A 171 -16.04 -6.12 -5.04
N GLN A 172 -16.11 -5.35 -6.13
CA GLN A 172 -16.37 -5.90 -7.46
C GLN A 172 -15.22 -6.77 -7.96
N LYS A 173 -13.97 -6.34 -7.73
CA LYS A 173 -12.77 -7.12 -8.04
C LYS A 173 -12.80 -8.49 -7.32
N LEU A 174 -13.09 -8.49 -6.02
CA LEU A 174 -13.20 -9.71 -5.21
C LEU A 174 -14.32 -10.65 -5.72
N LYS A 175 -15.49 -10.10 -6.08
CA LYS A 175 -16.58 -10.91 -6.66
C LYS A 175 -16.15 -11.61 -7.94
N ASN A 176 -15.44 -10.90 -8.83
CA ASN A 176 -14.95 -11.45 -10.08
C ASN A 176 -13.89 -12.56 -9.83
N GLU A 177 -13.00 -12.37 -8.84
CA GLU A 177 -11.99 -13.37 -8.45
C GLU A 177 -12.65 -14.65 -7.88
N ILE A 178 -13.65 -14.50 -7.02
CA ILE A 178 -14.41 -15.64 -6.47
C ILE A 178 -15.15 -16.39 -7.60
N GLU A 179 -15.74 -15.67 -8.55
CA GLU A 179 -16.42 -16.28 -9.70
C GLU A 179 -15.44 -17.03 -10.62
N ALA A 180 -14.25 -16.45 -10.88
CA ALA A 180 -13.20 -17.11 -11.64
C ALA A 180 -12.70 -18.39 -10.95
N GLN A 181 -12.55 -18.37 -9.62
CA GLN A 181 -12.18 -19.56 -8.84
C GLN A 181 -13.26 -20.65 -8.90
N LYS A 182 -14.55 -20.29 -8.79
CA LYS A 182 -15.66 -21.24 -8.93
C LYS A 182 -15.72 -21.87 -10.32
N ASN A 183 -15.45 -21.09 -11.37
CA ASN A 183 -15.41 -21.62 -12.74
C ASN A 183 -14.22 -22.57 -12.94
N PHE A 184 -13.08 -22.30 -12.32
CA PHE A 184 -11.91 -23.19 -12.35
C PHE A 184 -12.17 -24.51 -11.59
N GLU A 185 -12.81 -24.44 -10.42
CA GLU A 185 -13.17 -25.62 -9.61
C GLU A 185 -14.26 -26.48 -10.28
N SER A 186 -15.18 -25.84 -11.02
CA SER A 186 -16.15 -26.53 -11.86
C SER A 186 -15.50 -27.31 -13.02
N HIS A 187 -14.44 -26.77 -13.64
CA HIS A 187 -13.70 -27.46 -14.72
C HIS A 187 -12.77 -28.57 -14.22
N MET A 188 -12.31 -28.52 -12.96
CA MET A 188 -11.52 -29.60 -12.35
C MET A 188 -12.36 -30.83 -11.96
N LYS A 189 -13.67 -30.68 -11.73
CA LYS A 189 -14.57 -31.82 -11.39
C LYS A 189 -15.10 -32.58 -12.62
N GLU A 190 -14.87 -32.09 -13.83
CA GLU A 190 -15.35 -32.71 -15.08
C GLU A 190 -14.30 -33.61 -15.76
N ILE A 191 -13.15 -33.83 -15.11
CA ILE A 191 -12.11 -34.78 -15.54
C ILE A 191 -12.04 -35.94 -14.51
N GLN A 192 -13.12 -36.68 -14.35
CA GLN A 192 -12.99 -38.08 -13.97
C GLN A 192 -13.15 -38.91 -15.25
N PRO A 193 -12.12 -39.67 -15.68
CA PRO A 193 -12.32 -40.64 -16.74
C PRO A 193 -13.26 -41.71 -16.20
N ASP A 194 -14.39 -41.88 -16.86
CA ASP A 194 -15.31 -42.98 -16.65
C ASP A 194 -14.53 -44.29 -16.82
N ALA A 195 -14.30 -44.97 -15.70
CA ALA A 195 -13.69 -46.28 -15.65
C ALA A 195 -14.70 -47.32 -16.15
N SER A 196 -14.86 -47.40 -17.46
CA SER A 196 -15.61 -48.48 -18.09
C SER A 196 -15.15 -48.70 -19.54
N GLN A 197 -14.10 -49.51 -19.71
CA GLN A 197 -14.02 -50.44 -20.82
C GLN A 197 -13.02 -51.58 -20.55
N GLU A 198 -13.59 -52.78 -20.44
CA GLU A 198 -12.89 -54.07 -20.45
C GLU A 198 -12.24 -54.36 -21.81
N GLU A 199 -11.05 -54.96 -21.70
CA GLU A 199 -10.42 -55.95 -22.58
C GLU A 199 -10.35 -55.74 -24.10
N THR A 200 -9.13 -55.62 -24.61
CA THR A 200 -8.64 -56.63 -25.57
C THR A 200 -7.11 -56.71 -25.54
N ASP A 201 -6.67 -57.93 -25.25
CA ASP A 201 -5.30 -58.44 -25.22
C ASP A 201 -4.94 -58.84 -26.65
N GLU A 202 -3.88 -58.29 -27.25
CA GLU A 202 -3.17 -58.92 -28.37
C GLU A 202 -1.74 -58.35 -28.55
N GLN A 203 -0.83 -59.26 -28.84
CA GLN A 203 0.63 -59.22 -28.63
C GLN A 203 1.43 -58.69 -29.85
N MET A 204 2.73 -58.48 -29.61
CA MET A 204 3.88 -58.30 -30.54
C MET A 204 4.08 -56.86 -31.07
N ASP A 205 5.29 -56.33 -31.28
CA ASP A 205 6.66 -56.89 -31.29
C ASP A 205 7.66 -55.74 -31.03
N ASP A 206 8.87 -56.10 -30.63
CA ASP A 206 10.05 -55.23 -30.48
C ASP A 206 10.54 -54.68 -31.83
N GLU A 207 10.76 -53.35 -31.90
CA GLU A 207 11.67 -52.57 -32.78
C GLU A 207 11.06 -51.15 -32.84
N GLU A 208 11.68 -50.06 -32.40
CA GLU A 208 12.92 -49.50 -32.90
C GLU A 208 13.29 -48.33 -31.98
N ARG A 209 14.29 -48.49 -31.09
CA ARG A 209 14.94 -47.35 -30.42
C ARG A 209 15.76 -46.59 -31.45
N LYS A 210 15.19 -45.54 -32.05
CA LYS A 210 15.97 -44.53 -32.76
C LYS A 210 16.09 -43.25 -31.95
N LYS A 211 17.34 -43.03 -31.53
CA LYS A 211 17.89 -41.77 -31.03
C LYS A 211 17.53 -40.61 -31.96
N LEU A 212 17.08 -39.51 -31.36
CA LEU A 212 17.19 -38.16 -31.90
C LEU A 212 17.74 -37.28 -30.78
N GLU A 213 19.05 -37.42 -30.55
CA GLU A 213 19.89 -36.29 -30.16
C GLU A 213 20.14 -35.54 -31.48
N ASP A 214 19.65 -34.31 -31.64
CA ASP A 214 20.48 -33.20 -32.11
C ASP A 214 19.71 -31.87 -32.13
N ASP A 215 20.31 -30.89 -31.46
CA ASP A 215 20.39 -29.46 -31.76
C ASP A 215 19.22 -28.71 -32.41
N GLY A 216 18.85 -27.61 -31.75
CA GLY A 216 18.52 -26.39 -32.49
C GLY A 216 17.43 -25.53 -31.88
N PHE A 217 17.78 -24.77 -30.85
CA PHE A 217 17.15 -23.48 -30.58
C PHE A 217 16.88 -22.74 -31.89
N THR A 218 15.62 -22.42 -32.18
CA THR A 218 15.26 -21.42 -33.19
C THR A 218 14.50 -20.28 -32.53
N VAL A 219 15.23 -19.18 -32.37
CA VAL A 219 14.73 -17.84 -32.04
C VAL A 219 13.77 -17.40 -33.16
N VAL A 220 12.54 -17.02 -32.81
CA VAL A 220 11.62 -16.35 -33.74
C VAL A 220 11.36 -14.94 -33.24
N GLU A 221 12.14 -13.97 -33.71
CA GLU A 221 11.76 -12.56 -33.68
C GLU A 221 11.15 -12.10 -35.03
N LYS A 222 9.93 -11.58 -34.90
CA LYS A 222 9.22 -10.52 -35.64
C LYS A 222 9.46 -10.36 -37.15
N LYS A 223 8.36 -10.48 -37.93
CA LYS A 223 8.07 -9.56 -39.05
C LYS A 223 6.59 -9.18 -39.10
N GLY A 224 6.34 -7.87 -39.02
CA GLY A 224 5.01 -7.27 -38.99
C GLY A 224 4.28 -7.25 -40.34
N LYS A 225 3.03 -6.78 -40.28
CA LYS A 225 2.27 -6.35 -41.46
C LYS A 225 1.48 -5.08 -41.13
N LYS A 226 2.01 -3.94 -41.61
CA LYS A 226 1.21 -2.79 -42.02
C LYS A 226 0.50 -3.15 -43.33
N ASN A 227 -0.81 -2.92 -43.43
CA ASN A 227 -1.54 -2.68 -44.68
C ASN A 227 -2.79 -1.87 -44.29
N ARG A 228 -2.84 -0.54 -44.45
CA ARG A 228 -2.87 0.32 -45.66
C ARG A 228 -4.22 0.26 -46.39
N ARG A 229 -4.96 1.38 -46.21
CA ARG A 229 -6.20 1.86 -46.86
C ARG A 229 -6.29 1.61 -48.37
N LYS A 230 -7.53 1.39 -48.84
CA LYS A 230 -8.14 1.97 -50.07
C LYS A 230 -9.63 2.21 -49.73
N LYS A 231 -10.12 3.46 -49.69
CA LYS A 231 -10.57 4.32 -50.80
C LYS A 231 -11.70 3.69 -51.59
#